data_AF-A0A060BL45-F1
#
_entry.id   AF-A0A060BL45-F1
#
_cell.length_a   1.000
_cell.length_b   1.000
_cell.length_c   1.000
_cell.angle_alpha   90.00
_cell.angle_beta   90.00
_cell.angle_gamma   90.00
#
_symmetry.space_group_name_H-M   'P 1'
#
loop_
_entity.id
_entity.type
_entity.pdbx_description
1 polymer ?
#
loop_
_entity_poly.entity_id
_entity_poly.type
_entity_poly.pdbx_seq_one_letter_code
_entity_poly.pdbx_strand_id
1 'polypeptide(L)' 'MTPDEYCQDKAARSGSSFYYAFLFLPAERRQAITALYAFCREVDDVVDECRELSVARMKLAWWRTQIDQMMAGQADHP' A
#
# COMPACT_ATOMS: atom_id res chain seq x y z
N MET A 1 9.88 8.96 -8.41
CA MET A 1 8.58 8.95 -7.72
C MET A 1 8.89 8.96 -6.24
N THR A 2 8.32 9.90 -5.49
CA THR A 2 8.44 9.93 -4.03
C THR A 2 7.51 8.88 -3.40
N PRO A 3 7.74 8.50 -2.13
CA PRO A 3 6.82 7.65 -1.36
C PRO A 3 5.35 8.09 -1.44
N ASP A 4 5.11 9.38 -1.23
CA ASP A 4 3.77 9.95 -1.26
C ASP A 4 3.14 9.87 -2.66
N GLU A 5 3.92 10.13 -3.72
CA GLU A 5 3.45 10.01 -5.11
C GLU A 5 3.07 8.57 -5.46
N TYR A 6 3.86 7.60 -5.01
CA TYR A 6 3.58 6.18 -5.20
C TYR A 6 2.28 5.78 -4.50
N CYS A 7 2.14 6.14 -3.22
CA CYS A 7 0.93 5.86 -2.45
C CYS A 7 -0.31 6.49 -3.09
N GLN A 8 -0.18 7.74 -3.55
CA GLN A 8 -1.26 8.45 -4.24
C GLN A 8 -1.67 7.76 -5.53
N ASP A 9 -0.71 7.36 -6.38
CA ASP A 9 -0.98 6.68 -7.64
C ASP A 9 -1.61 5.31 -7.43
N LYS A 10 -1.10 4.51 -6.47
CA LYS A 10 -1.68 3.21 -6.11
C LYS A 10 -3.11 3.34 -5.59
N ALA A 11 -3.36 4.29 -4.68
CA ALA A 11 -4.68 4.52 -4.13
C ALA A 11 -5.67 5.02 -5.19
N ALA A 12 -5.25 5.94 -6.06
CA ALA A 12 -6.08 6.48 -7.14
C ALA A 12 -6.50 5.41 -8.15
N ARG A 13 -5.56 4.53 -8.54
CA ARG A 13 -5.81 3.43 -9.50
C ARG A 13 -6.81 2.39 -9.01
N SER A 14 -7.03 2.29 -7.70
CA SER A 14 -8.06 1.39 -7.15
C SER A 14 -9.47 1.75 -7.60
N GLY A 15 -9.73 2.99 -8.04
CA GLY A 15 -11.06 3.46 -8.43
C GLY A 15 -12.09 3.45 -7.29
N SER A 16 -11.65 3.22 -6.05
CA SER A 16 -12.51 3.05 -4.88
C SER A 16 -13.10 4.37 -4.39
N SER A 17 -14.34 4.31 -3.89
CA SER A 17 -14.99 5.46 -3.24
C SER A 17 -14.22 5.96 -2.02
N PHE A 18 -13.43 5.09 -1.36
CA PHE A 18 -12.60 5.48 -0.23
C PHE A 18 -11.54 6.52 -0.59
N TYR A 19 -10.85 6.35 -1.72
CA TYR A 19 -9.82 7.30 -2.16
C TYR A 19 -10.39 8.72 -2.32
N TYR A 20 -11.58 8.83 -2.91
CA TYR A 20 -12.27 10.12 -3.05
C TYR A 20 -12.75 10.68 -1.70
N ALA A 21 -13.18 9.82 -0.76
CA ALA A 21 -13.53 10.25 0.58
C ALA A 21 -12.33 10.85 1.33
N PHE A 22 -11.10 10.38 1.09
CA PHE A 22 -9.90 10.91 1.75
C PHE A 22 -9.57 12.34 1.33
N LEU A 23 -10.02 12.79 0.15
CA LEU A 23 -9.74 14.15 -0.35
C LEU A 23 -10.27 15.25 0.59
N PHE A 24 -11.31 14.95 1.36
CA PHE A 24 -11.94 15.85 2.33
C PHE A 24 -11.21 15.93 3.69
N LEU A 25 -10.17 15.12 3.91
CA LEU A 25 -9.39 15.16 5.13
C LEU A 25 -8.33 16.29 5.09
N PRO A 26 -7.92 16.82 6.27
CA PRO A 26 -6.75 17.68 6.37
C PRO A 26 -5.52 17.01 5.76
N ALA A 27 -4.61 17.81 5.18
CA ALA A 27 -3.50 17.32 4.36
C ALA A 27 -2.68 16.20 5.02
N GLU A 28 -2.27 16.37 6.27
CA GLU A 28 -1.47 15.39 7.03
C GLU A 28 -2.23 14.05 7.22
N ARG A 29 -3.52 14.12 7.60
CA ARG A 29 -4.37 12.93 7.76
C ARG A 29 -4.63 12.24 6.44
N ARG A 30 -4.80 13.02 5.36
CA ARG A 30 -4.98 12.52 4.00
C ARG A 30 -3.74 11.76 3.53
N GLN A 31 -2.53 12.29 3.75
CA GLN A 31 -1.28 11.61 3.43
C GLN A 31 -1.16 10.28 4.18
N ALA A 32 -1.37 10.30 5.50
CA ALA A 32 -1.29 9.09 6.33
C ALA A 32 -2.28 8.00 5.91
N ILE A 33 -3.55 8.35 5.68
CA ILE A 33 -4.56 7.35 5.27
C ILE A 33 -4.33 6.85 3.83
N THR A 34 -3.86 7.70 2.92
CA THR A 34 -3.51 7.28 1.56
C THR A 34 -2.39 6.26 1.57
N ALA A 35 -1.34 6.47 2.37
CA ALA A 35 -0.24 5.51 2.51
C ALA A 35 -0.73 4.16 3.08
N LEU A 36 -1.54 4.19 4.14
CA LEU A 36 -2.12 2.98 4.72
C LEU A 36 -3.01 2.24 3.69
N TYR A 37 -3.83 2.98 2.95
CA TYR A 37 -4.71 2.40 1.95
C TYR A 37 -3.95 1.82 0.75
N ALA A 38 -2.88 2.47 0.30
CA ALA A 38 -2.00 1.95 -0.74
C ALA A 38 -1.37 0.61 -0.33
N PHE A 39 -0.90 0.50 0.92
CA PHE A 39 -0.42 -0.76 1.47
C PHE A 39 -1.50 -1.85 1.47
N CYS A 40 -2.72 -1.54 1.92
CA CYS A 40 -3.82 -2.50 1.86
C CYS A 40 -4.07 -2.99 0.42
N ARG A 41 -4.06 -2.09 -0.56
CA ARG A 41 -4.21 -2.46 -1.98
C ARG A 41 -3.09 -3.35 -2.47
N GLU A 42 -1.84 -3.08 -2.11
CA GLU A 42 -0.73 -3.97 -2.48
C GLU A 42 -0.89 -5.38 -1.93
N VAL A 43 -1.35 -5.54 -0.69
CA VAL A 43 -1.58 -6.86 -0.08
C VAL A 43 -2.80 -7.55 -0.70
N ASP A 44 -3.89 -6.81 -0.94
CA ASP A 44 -5.10 -7.33 -1.58
C ASP A 44 -4.81 -7.80 -3.01
N ASP A 45 -4.08 -7.01 -3.81
CA ASP A 45 -3.71 -7.35 -5.19
C ASP A 45 -2.92 -8.67 -5.26
N VAL A 46 -2.10 -8.99 -4.24
CA VAL A 46 -1.42 -10.28 -4.16
C VAL A 46 -2.41 -11.43 -4.09
N VAL A 47 -3.49 -11.30 -3.32
CA VAL A 47 -4.50 -12.36 -3.16
C VAL A 47 -5.46 -12.39 -4.35
N ASP A 48 -5.82 -11.23 -4.90
CA ASP A 48 -6.79 -11.10 -5.99
C ASP A 48 -6.20 -11.55 -7.35
N GLU A 49 -4.93 -11.25 -7.62
CA GLU A 49 -4.35 -11.42 -8.96
C GLU A 49 -3.43 -12.66 -9.09
N CYS A 50 -2.87 -13.17 -7.99
CA CYS A 50 -1.96 -14.32 -8.08
C CYS A 50 -2.73 -15.62 -8.28
N ARG A 51 -2.45 -16.30 -9.40
CA ARG A 51 -3.03 -17.62 -9.72
C ARG A 51 -2.36 -18.77 -8.96
N GLU A 52 -1.08 -18.63 -8.64
CA GLU A 52 -0.27 -19.65 -7.98
C GLU A 52 -0.15 -19.37 -6.48
N LEU A 53 -0.64 -20.29 -5.65
CA LEU A 53 -0.67 -20.12 -4.19
C LEU A 53 0.73 -19.96 -3.57
N SER A 54 1.73 -20.65 -4.11
CA SER A 54 3.12 -20.55 -3.66
C SER A 54 3.69 -19.15 -3.89
N VAL A 55 3.38 -18.53 -5.03
CA VAL A 55 3.80 -17.17 -5.38
C VAL A 55 3.11 -16.16 -4.46
N ALA A 56 1.80 -16.31 -4.24
CA ALA A 56 1.05 -15.44 -3.33
C ALA A 56 1.65 -15.47 -1.91
N ARG A 57 1.91 -16.67 -1.37
CA ARG A 57 2.55 -16.84 -0.06
C ARG A 57 3.93 -16.18 0.02
N MET A 58 4.74 -16.31 -1.02
CA MET A 58 6.08 -15.71 -1.05
C MET A 58 6.01 -14.17 -1.08
N LYS A 59 5.10 -13.60 -1.87
CA LYS A 59 4.86 -12.15 -1.89
C LYS A 59 4.36 -11.62 -0.54
N LEU A 60 3.43 -12.32 0.12
CA LEU A 60 2.94 -11.93 1.44
C LEU A 60 4.04 -12.03 2.52
N ALA A 61 4.90 -13.05 2.45
CA ALA A 61 6.05 -13.17 3.34
C ALA A 61 7.06 -12.03 3.13
N TRP A 62 7.26 -11.61 1.88
CA TRP A 62 8.08 -10.45 1.55
C TRP A 62 7.48 -9.16 2.13
N TRP A 63 6.17 -8.93 1.98
CA TRP A 63 5.48 -7.78 2.61
C TRP A 63 5.63 -7.75 4.12
N ARG A 64 5.58 -8.92 4.78
CA ARG A 64 5.85 -9.02 6.22
C ARG A 64 7.25 -8.50 6.56
N THR A 65 8.25 -8.88 5.77
CA THR A 65 9.64 -8.44 5.93
C THR A 65 9.77 -6.92 5.74
N GLN A 66 9.04 -6.34 4.79
CA GLN A 66 9.04 -4.87 4.58
C GLN A 66 8.49 -4.10 5.80
N ILE A 67 7.44 -4.61 6.44
CA ILE A 67 6.90 -4.00 7.66
C ILE A 67 7.93 -4.07 8.79
N ASP A 68 8.58 -5.22 8.98
CA ASP A 68 9.61 -5.37 10.01
C ASP A 68 10.78 -4.40 9.78
N GLN A 69 11.21 -4.23 8.53
CA GLN A 69 12.25 -3.26 8.14
C GLN A 69 11.82 -1.81 8.39
N MET A 70 10.58 -1.45 8.04
CA MET A 70 10.03 -0.13 8.31
C MET A 70 10.02 0.17 9.82
N MET A 71 9.57 -0.78 10.64
CA MET A 71 9.55 -0.65 12.10
C MET A 71 10.97 -0.54 12.69
N ALA A 72 11.97 -1.11 12.03
CA ALA A 72 13.39 -0.97 12.39
C ALA A 72 14.05 0.32 11.85
N GLY A 73 13.30 1.19 11.14
CA GLY A 73 13.83 2.41 10.53
C GLY A 73 14.68 2.18 9.28
N GLN A 74 14.55 1.01 8.64
CA GLN A 74 15.30 0.58 7.46
C GLN A 74 14.38 0.34 6.24
N ALA A 75 13.34 1.17 6.09
CA ALA A 75 12.42 1.05 4.96
C ALA A 75 13.15 1.22 3.61
N ASP A 76 12.90 0.28 2.69
CA ASP A 76 13.45 0.28 1.33
C ASP A 76 12.35 0.46 0.26
N HIS A 77 11.15 -0.06 0.52
CA HIS A 77 10.00 0.17 -0.34
C HIS A 77 9.59 1.66 -0.33
N PRO A 78 9.30 2.24 -1.51
CA PRO A 78 8.79 3.61 -1.60
C PRO A 78 7.46 3.77 -0.87
#